data_AF-F9X049-F1
#
_entry.id   AF-F9X049-F1
#
_cell.length_a   1.000
_cell.length_b   1.000
_cell.length_c   1.000
_cell.angle_alpha   90.00
_cell.angle_beta   90.00
_cell.angle_gamma   90.00
#
_symmetry.space_group_name_H-M   'P 1'
#
loop_
_entity.id
_entity.type
_entity.pdbx_description
1 polymer ?
#
loop_
_entity_poly.entity_id
_entity_poly.type
_entity_poly.pdbx_seq_one_letter_code
_entity_poly.pdbx_strand_id
1 'polypeptide(L)'
;MEDRADAALARHNGGIAPRNDSERYRAAQAASVVTVDSVLMITDMLRRRDELEATADVPLLWSESADAVLNEWRKFLHQHKGKTLLAKDLLEGMYEKFRQTLVNQGYLSHHVAVPERFDRFARHIAFAAVHGCP
;
A
#
# COMPACT_ATOMS: atom_id res chain seq x y z
N MET A 1 46.09 -5.88 35.36
CA MET A 1 45.38 -7.18 35.31
C MET A 1 43.90 -6.84 35.34
N GLU A 2 43.38 -6.50 34.16
CA GLU A 2 42.00 -6.07 33.90
C GLU A 2 41.11 -7.30 33.75
N ASP A 3 40.19 -7.55 34.69
CA ASP A 3 39.29 -8.72 34.62
C ASP A 3 37.86 -8.44 35.15
N ARG A 4 37.40 -7.18 35.16
CA ARG A 4 36.05 -6.85 35.66
C ARG A 4 35.23 -5.86 34.81
N ALA A 5 35.78 -5.36 33.71
CA ALA A 5 35.07 -4.40 32.85
C ALA A 5 34.15 -5.07 31.80
N ASP A 6 34.41 -6.31 31.39
CA ASP A 6 33.65 -6.98 30.32
C ASP A 6 32.31 -7.59 30.77
N ALA A 7 32.15 -7.93 32.06
CA ALA A 7 30.94 -8.59 32.54
C ALA A 7 29.75 -7.64 32.81
N ALA A 8 29.98 -6.33 32.84
CA ALA A 8 28.93 -5.33 33.08
C ALA A 8 28.28 -4.82 31.78
N LEU A 9 28.99 -4.86 30.64
CA LEU A 9 28.46 -4.40 29.34
C LEU A 9 27.55 -5.43 28.64
N ALA A 10 27.64 -6.72 29.01
CA ALA A 10 26.78 -7.76 28.44
C ALA A 10 25.35 -7.79 29.05
N ARG A 11 25.14 -7.21 30.23
CA ARG A 11 23.82 -7.22 30.91
C ARG A 11 22.93 -6.01 30.60
N HIS A 12 23.46 -5.03 29.87
CA HIS A 12 22.70 -3.85 29.42
C HIS A 12 22.37 -3.86 27.91
N ASN A 13 22.61 -4.99 27.22
CA ASN A 13 22.25 -5.22 25.83
C ASN A 13 21.10 -6.23 25.68
N GLY A 14 20.27 -6.37 26.71
CA GLY A 14 19.00 -7.08 26.63
C GLY A 14 18.00 -6.30 25.79
N GLY A 15 17.92 -6.62 24.50
CA GLY A 15 16.69 -6.41 23.72
C GLY A 15 16.54 -5.06 23.02
N ILE A 16 17.47 -4.72 22.13
CA ILE A 16 17.11 -3.89 20.97
C ILE A 16 17.21 -4.80 19.75
N ALA A 17 16.08 -5.42 19.39
CA ALA A 17 15.90 -5.98 18.06
C ALA A 17 16.30 -4.91 17.03
N PRO A 18 17.08 -5.26 15.99
CA PRO A 18 17.56 -4.27 15.04
C PRO A 18 16.36 -3.51 14.46
N ARG A 19 16.45 -2.17 14.42
CA ARG A 19 15.54 -1.23 13.73
C ARG A 19 15.35 -1.52 12.22
N ASN A 20 15.89 -2.63 11.73
CA ASN A 20 16.16 -2.92 10.33
C ASN A 20 15.24 -4.01 9.76
N ASP A 21 14.35 -4.62 10.55
CA ASP A 21 13.36 -5.57 9.98
C ASP A 21 12.31 -4.84 9.15
N SER A 22 11.87 -3.64 9.56
CA SER A 22 10.97 -2.81 8.76
C SER A 22 11.61 -2.28 7.47
N GLU A 23 12.90 -1.97 7.48
CA GLU A 23 13.65 -1.54 6.29
C GLU A 23 14.01 -2.71 5.37
N ARG A 24 14.37 -3.87 5.92
CA ARG A 24 14.55 -5.11 5.16
C ARG A 24 13.24 -5.62 4.57
N TYR A 25 12.13 -5.50 5.29
CA TYR A 25 10.80 -5.86 4.79
C TYR A 25 10.36 -4.89 3.68
N ARG A 26 10.58 -3.57 3.85
CA ARG A 26 10.37 -2.56 2.79
C ARG A 26 11.29 -2.79 1.59
N ALA A 27 12.55 -3.16 1.78
CA ALA A 27 13.52 -3.40 0.71
C ALA A 27 13.25 -4.72 -0.04
N ALA A 28 12.89 -5.79 0.68
CA ALA A 28 12.48 -7.06 0.07
C ALA A 28 11.15 -6.93 -0.69
N GLN A 29 10.22 -6.09 -0.21
CA GLN A 29 9.00 -5.75 -0.93
C GLN A 29 9.24 -4.85 -2.14
N ALA A 30 10.21 -3.92 -2.06
CA ALA A 30 10.61 -3.08 -3.19
C ALA A 30 11.22 -3.90 -4.36
N ALA A 31 11.78 -5.08 -4.09
CA ALA A 31 12.30 -6.02 -5.09
C ALA A 31 11.35 -7.18 -5.40
N SER A 32 10.13 -7.18 -4.84
CA SER A 32 9.15 -8.25 -5.04
C SER A 32 8.66 -8.24 -6.48
N VAL A 33 8.68 -9.41 -7.12
CA VAL A 33 8.12 -9.64 -8.45
C VAL A 33 6.75 -10.29 -8.28
N VAL A 34 5.74 -9.76 -8.96
CA VAL A 34 4.36 -10.23 -8.88
C VAL A 34 3.85 -10.54 -10.29
N THR A 35 3.10 -11.64 -10.42
CA THR A 35 2.31 -11.91 -11.63
C THR A 35 0.92 -11.33 -11.43
N VAL A 36 0.47 -10.50 -12.37
CA VAL A 36 -0.81 -9.80 -12.26
C VAL A 36 -1.96 -10.79 -12.51
N ASP A 37 -2.56 -11.27 -11.44
CA ASP A 37 -3.89 -11.88 -11.45
C ASP A 37 -4.93 -10.79 -11.20
N SER A 38 -5.42 -10.19 -12.28
CA SER A 38 -6.36 -9.09 -12.17
C SER A 38 -7.68 -9.48 -11.50
N VAL A 39 -8.11 -10.74 -11.58
CA VAL A 39 -9.36 -11.17 -10.93
C VAL A 39 -9.16 -11.23 -9.42
N LEU A 40 -8.14 -11.97 -8.98
CA LEU A 40 -7.84 -12.12 -7.55
C LEU A 40 -7.55 -10.77 -6.90
N MET A 41 -6.71 -9.95 -7.52
CA MET A 41 -6.34 -8.63 -7.00
C MET A 41 -7.56 -7.70 -6.87
N ILE A 42 -8.49 -7.71 -7.85
CA ILE A 42 -9.72 -6.90 -7.75
C ILE A 42 -10.63 -7.41 -6.65
N THR A 43 -10.83 -8.72 -6.54
CA THR A 43 -11.63 -9.31 -5.46
C THR A 43 -11.08 -8.92 -4.10
N ASP A 44 -9.77 -8.97 -3.92
CA ASP A 44 -9.10 -8.56 -2.69
C ASP A 44 -9.24 -7.06 -2.40
N MET A 45 -9.16 -6.20 -3.43
CA MET A 45 -9.41 -4.76 -3.25
C MET A 45 -10.84 -4.47 -2.80
N LEU A 46 -11.83 -5.17 -3.37
CA LEU A 46 -13.24 -5.00 -3.00
C LEU A 46 -13.50 -5.47 -1.57
N ARG A 47 -13.00 -6.64 -1.19
CA ARG A 47 -13.12 -7.15 0.19
C ARG A 47 -12.55 -6.15 1.20
N ARG A 48 -11.35 -5.62 0.94
CA ARG A 48 -10.71 -4.67 1.86
C ARG A 48 -11.39 -3.30 1.87
N ARG A 49 -11.99 -2.88 0.75
CA ARG A 49 -12.85 -1.70 0.76
C ARG A 49 -14.01 -1.91 1.71
N ASP A 50 -14.72 -3.03 1.62
CA ASP A 50 -15.88 -3.29 2.48
C ASP A 50 -15.49 -3.33 3.96
N GLU A 51 -14.33 -3.93 4.29
CA GLU A 51 -13.77 -3.97 5.65
C GLU A 51 -13.42 -2.57 6.19
N LEU A 52 -12.87 -1.68 5.34
CA LEU A 52 -12.45 -0.33 5.73
C LEU A 52 -13.59 0.71 5.66
N GLU A 53 -14.60 0.49 4.83
CA GLU A 53 -15.84 1.28 4.86
C GLU A 53 -16.61 0.99 6.16
N ALA A 54 -16.60 -0.26 6.64
CA ALA A 54 -17.19 -0.63 7.93
C ALA A 54 -16.54 0.07 9.13
N THR A 55 -15.26 0.50 9.03
CA THR A 55 -14.56 1.26 10.09
C THR A 55 -14.74 2.78 9.96
N ALA A 56 -15.50 3.27 8.98
CA ALA A 56 -15.70 4.69 8.68
C ALA A 56 -14.40 5.46 8.34
N ASP A 57 -13.37 4.77 7.85
CA ASP A 57 -12.10 5.38 7.43
C ASP A 57 -12.19 6.09 6.07
N VAL A 58 -13.25 5.83 5.30
CA VAL A 58 -13.61 6.57 4.09
C VAL A 58 -14.75 7.55 4.42
N PRO A 59 -14.52 8.87 4.37
CA PRO A 59 -15.61 9.82 4.51
C PRO A 59 -16.65 9.61 3.39
N LEU A 60 -17.95 9.60 3.71
CA LEU A 60 -19.07 9.42 2.77
C LEU A 60 -18.94 10.28 1.49
N LEU A 61 -18.32 11.46 1.59
CA LEU A 61 -18.05 12.38 0.48
C LEU A 61 -17.07 11.83 -0.58
N TRP A 62 -16.40 10.71 -0.33
CA TRP A 62 -15.37 10.12 -1.19
C TRP A 62 -15.71 8.71 -1.69
N SER A 63 -16.88 8.16 -1.34
CA SER A 63 -17.31 6.84 -1.79
C SER A 63 -17.43 6.75 -3.31
N GLU A 64 -18.01 7.77 -3.96
CA GLU A 64 -18.07 7.85 -5.43
C GLU A 64 -16.67 7.93 -6.07
N SER A 65 -15.75 8.65 -5.44
CA SER A 65 -14.35 8.72 -5.88
C SER A 65 -13.64 7.38 -5.73
N ALA A 66 -13.91 6.65 -4.65
CA ALA A 66 -13.37 5.31 -4.41
C ALA A 66 -13.84 4.34 -5.50
N ASP A 67 -15.12 4.38 -5.87
CA ASP A 67 -15.68 3.61 -6.98
C ASP A 67 -15.01 3.94 -8.32
N ALA A 68 -14.84 5.23 -8.63
CA ALA A 68 -14.16 5.67 -9.85
C ALA A 68 -12.70 5.19 -9.90
N VAL A 69 -11.97 5.28 -8.79
CA VAL A 69 -10.58 4.79 -8.66
C VAL A 69 -10.52 3.29 -8.87
N LEU A 70 -11.39 2.52 -8.20
CA LEU A 70 -11.43 1.07 -8.34
C LEU A 70 -11.72 0.64 -9.77
N ASN A 71 -12.59 1.35 -10.47
CA ASN A 71 -12.91 1.05 -11.85
C ASN A 71 -11.72 1.31 -12.79
N GLU A 72 -10.94 2.37 -12.55
CA GLU A 72 -9.71 2.64 -13.30
C GLU A 72 -8.59 1.65 -12.98
N TRP A 73 -8.44 1.24 -11.72
CA TRP A 73 -7.50 0.18 -11.35
C TRP A 73 -7.87 -1.16 -11.96
N ARG A 74 -9.17 -1.50 -12.02
CA ARG A 74 -9.66 -2.68 -12.74
C ARG A 74 -9.21 -2.67 -14.19
N LYS A 75 -9.36 -1.55 -14.90
CA LYS A 75 -8.90 -1.39 -16.29
C LYS A 75 -7.38 -1.55 -16.39
N PHE A 76 -6.64 -0.89 -15.50
CA PHE A 76 -5.18 -0.94 -15.46
C PHE A 76 -4.64 -2.36 -15.21
N LEU A 77 -5.17 -3.07 -14.22
CA LEU A 77 -4.79 -4.46 -13.92
C LEU A 77 -5.19 -5.40 -15.06
N HIS A 78 -6.33 -5.18 -15.70
CA HIS A 78 -6.73 -5.98 -16.85
C HIS A 78 -5.76 -5.83 -18.04
N GLN A 79 -5.27 -4.63 -18.32
CA GLN A 79 -4.24 -4.38 -19.35
C GLN A 79 -2.90 -5.06 -19.06
N HIS A 80 -2.64 -5.40 -17.80
CA HIS A 80 -1.42 -6.07 -17.35
C HIS A 80 -1.65 -7.54 -16.99
N LYS A 81 -2.84 -8.10 -17.22
CA LYS A 81 -3.20 -9.48 -16.85
C LYS A 81 -2.16 -10.47 -17.36
N GLY A 82 -1.64 -11.31 -16.45
CA GLY A 82 -0.65 -12.34 -16.75
C GLY A 82 0.78 -11.83 -16.94
N LYS A 83 1.02 -10.51 -16.91
CA LYS A 83 2.37 -9.95 -16.92
C LYS A 83 3.01 -10.11 -15.55
N THR A 84 4.32 -10.32 -15.56
CA THR A 84 5.16 -10.35 -14.37
C THR A 84 5.89 -9.03 -14.27
N LEU A 85 5.68 -8.29 -13.18
CA LEU A 85 6.17 -6.94 -12.96
C LEU A 85 6.82 -6.83 -11.58
N LEU A 86 7.64 -5.81 -11.36
CA LEU A 86 8.00 -5.42 -10.00
C LEU A 86 6.74 -4.90 -9.30
N ALA A 87 6.50 -5.35 -8.07
CA ALA A 87 5.41 -4.89 -7.23
C ALA A 87 5.45 -3.36 -7.07
N LYS A 88 6.66 -2.80 -6.95
CA LYS A 88 6.89 -1.35 -6.92
C LYS A 88 6.31 -0.66 -8.16
N ASP A 89 6.66 -1.11 -9.36
CA ASP A 89 6.21 -0.50 -10.62
C ASP A 89 4.68 -0.61 -10.78
N LEU A 90 4.12 -1.76 -10.37
CA LEU A 90 2.68 -1.98 -10.40
C LEU A 90 1.94 -1.02 -9.45
N LEU A 91 2.46 -0.86 -8.23
CA LEU A 91 1.91 0.07 -7.23
C LEU A 91 2.05 1.52 -7.64
N GLU A 92 3.19 1.91 -8.21
CA GLU A 92 3.41 3.26 -8.75
C GLU A 92 2.41 3.57 -9.87
N GLY A 93 2.20 2.64 -10.81
CA GLY A 93 1.21 2.79 -11.87
C GLY A 93 -0.23 2.87 -11.36
N MET A 94 -0.59 2.07 -10.35
CA MET A 94 -1.89 2.19 -9.69
C MET A 94 -2.04 3.56 -9.01
N TYR A 95 -1.03 4.04 -8.30
CA TYR A 95 -1.08 5.33 -7.63
C TYR A 95 -1.16 6.52 -8.60
N GLU A 96 -0.49 6.43 -9.75
CA GLU A 96 -0.62 7.40 -10.82
C GLU A 96 -2.07 7.44 -11.36
N LYS A 97 -2.68 6.27 -11.61
CA LYS A 97 -4.09 6.18 -12.01
C LYS A 97 -5.02 6.77 -10.97
N PHE A 98 -4.77 6.52 -9.69
CA PHE A 98 -5.53 7.12 -8.60
C PHE A 98 -5.53 8.65 -8.68
N ARG A 99 -4.35 9.27 -8.77
CA ARG A 99 -4.23 10.73 -8.86
C ARG A 99 -4.91 11.27 -10.11
N GLN A 100 -4.71 10.62 -11.26
CA GLN A 100 -5.32 11.03 -12.53
C GLN A 100 -6.84 10.96 -12.48
N THR A 101 -7.42 9.92 -11.87
CA THR A 101 -8.87 9.79 -11.69
C THR A 101 -9.43 10.92 -10.84
N LEU A 102 -8.77 11.28 -9.73
CA LEU A 102 -9.22 12.36 -8.87
C LEU A 102 -9.17 13.74 -9.55
N VAL A 103 -8.16 13.97 -10.40
CA VAL A 103 -8.10 15.18 -11.24
C VAL A 103 -9.24 15.18 -12.26
N ASN A 104 -9.44 14.08 -13.00
CA ASN A 104 -10.45 13.98 -14.06
C ASN A 104 -11.89 14.14 -13.54
N GLN A 105 -12.15 13.71 -12.31
CA GLN A 105 -13.45 13.84 -11.65
C GLN A 105 -13.63 15.20 -10.95
N GLY A 106 -12.63 16.09 -11.02
CA GLY A 106 -12.71 17.43 -10.42
C GLY A 106 -12.52 17.47 -8.89
N TYR A 107 -12.25 16.33 -8.24
CA TYR A 107 -11.94 16.27 -6.81
C TYR A 107 -10.59 16.91 -6.47
N LEU A 108 -9.66 16.90 -7.42
CA LEU A 108 -8.41 17.65 -7.38
C LEU A 108 -8.49 18.86 -8.32
N SER A 109 -9.20 19.91 -7.90
CA SER A 109 -8.95 21.25 -8.43
C SER A 109 -7.62 21.77 -7.87
N HIS A 110 -6.99 22.76 -8.50
CA HIS A 110 -5.61 23.23 -8.18
C HIS A 110 -5.34 23.64 -6.72
N HIS A 111 -6.35 23.63 -5.83
CA HIS A 111 -6.25 24.09 -4.44
C HIS A 111 -6.78 23.10 -3.40
N VAL A 112 -7.32 21.94 -3.78
CA VAL A 112 -7.85 20.95 -2.82
C VAL A 112 -6.89 19.78 -2.70
N ALA A 113 -6.30 19.60 -1.51
CA ALA A 113 -5.49 18.43 -1.21
C ALA A 113 -6.39 17.20 -1.01
N VAL A 114 -5.95 16.05 -1.53
CA VAL A 114 -6.61 14.77 -1.19
C VAL A 114 -6.53 14.58 0.33
N PRO A 115 -7.64 14.28 1.03
CA PRO A 115 -7.60 13.98 2.45
C PRO A 115 -6.63 12.85 2.74
N GLU A 116 -5.76 13.03 3.73
CA GLU A 116 -4.73 12.04 4.09
C GLU A 116 -5.31 10.66 4.38
N ARG A 117 -6.50 10.61 5.01
CA ARG A 117 -7.20 9.35 5.27
C ARG A 117 -7.58 8.60 4.00
N PHE A 118 -8.01 9.33 2.96
CA PHE A 118 -8.38 8.75 1.67
C PHE A 118 -7.16 8.31 0.87
N ASP A 119 -6.06 9.07 0.88
CA ASP A 119 -4.78 8.64 0.29
C ASP A 119 -4.23 7.39 0.97
N ARG A 120 -4.29 7.34 2.31
CA ARG A 120 -3.89 6.17 3.11
C ARG A 120 -4.74 4.95 2.80
N PHE A 121 -6.05 5.12 2.71
CA PHE A 121 -7.00 4.08 2.28
C PHE A 121 -6.58 3.51 0.91
N ALA A 122 -6.42 4.36 -0.10
CA ALA A 122 -6.06 3.93 -1.45
C ALA A 122 -4.72 3.15 -1.47
N ARG A 123 -3.70 3.67 -0.79
CA ARG A 123 -2.40 2.98 -0.68
C ARG A 123 -2.52 1.62 -0.02
N HIS A 124 -3.30 1.52 1.05
CA HIS A 124 -3.47 0.28 1.81
C HIS A 124 -4.13 -0.81 0.95
N ILE A 125 -5.25 -0.51 0.28
CA ILE A 125 -5.96 -1.49 -0.54
C ILE A 125 -5.13 -1.94 -1.76
N ALA A 126 -4.40 -1.02 -2.40
CA ALA A 126 -3.54 -1.33 -3.54
C ALA A 126 -2.37 -2.21 -3.11
N PHE A 127 -1.68 -1.82 -2.03
CA PHE A 127 -0.56 -2.57 -1.48
C PHE A 127 -0.97 -4.00 -1.14
N ALA A 128 -2.07 -4.13 -0.41
CA ALA A 128 -2.48 -5.41 0.08
C ALA A 128 -2.98 -6.32 -1.06
N ALA A 129 -3.54 -5.76 -2.15
CA ALA A 129 -3.92 -6.53 -3.33
C ALA A 129 -2.70 -7.03 -4.12
N VAL A 130 -1.65 -6.22 -4.22
CA VAL A 130 -0.40 -6.60 -4.90
C VAL A 130 0.38 -7.66 -4.13
N HIS A 131 0.40 -7.58 -2.80
CA HIS A 131 1.20 -8.48 -1.96
C HIS A 131 0.43 -9.63 -1.31
N GLY A 132 -0.91 -9.67 -1.44
CA GLY A 132 -1.73 -10.69 -0.80
C GLY A 132 -1.68 -10.66 0.73
N CYS A 133 -1.33 -9.51 1.34
CA CYS A 133 -1.19 -9.41 2.79
C CYS A 133 -2.58 -9.49 3.47
N PRO A 134 -2.78 -10.37 4.48
CA PRO A 134 -4.03 -10.44 5.23
C PRO A 134 -4.34 -9.11 5.93
#